data_AF-A0A293N096-F1
#
_entry.id   AF-A0A293N096-F1
#
_cell.length_a   1.000
_cell.length_b   1.000
_cell.length_c   1.000
_cell.angle_alpha   90.00
_cell.angle_beta   90.00
_cell.angle_gamma   90.00
#
_symmetry.space_group_name_H-M   'P 1'
#
loop_
_entity.id
_entity.type
_entity.pdbx_description
1 polymer ?
#
loop_
_entity_poly.entity_id
_entity_poly.type
_entity_poly.pdbx_seq_one_letter_code
_entity_poly.pdbx_strand_id
1 'polypeptide(L)'
;MSLPATNMNLTTPERYTGAQIRKAANDIIEHSNKLVRSNECSDPATAILASLLCKMGFPEDRAIPAATEGRSIEGALLYLKTAKFVMCNICAREWEPFMVTRLMPCGHELCKQCCKDYFTTKVRSELGLRMVCCLCDKELDVSRTYQMLKYILLPDDYKLLDRKLLDVSLQQDNFRYCPKCADGFIVDPTLKRPICPGCSSIICAGCWLLWEDQHKNTSCDDFKRWKRENEPEFQHTQLENILKEDGIFCPKCQHRFSLAKGGCLHCICTRCKHEFCSCCKQEFSKGKECAAKLDSCADRGLHAHHPRNCYYHVRDYSVVDLIKLIKEAGHEVDETAANEGAQCTTKMTDDSMRDTQCEGHAYMANMCQKHFTEYLGDMISNNGIDTAPLMTEHQLRFELERNCKPVPEKYPSEDAETYTERLKQIVMENLPVGQGAAASP
;
A
#
# COMPACT_ATOMS: atom_id res chain seq x y z
N MET A 1 -19.03 1.57 -42.55
CA MET A 1 -20.18 1.85 -41.67
C MET A 1 -21.14 2.72 -42.46
N SER A 2 -22.33 2.20 -42.74
CA SER A 2 -23.42 2.95 -43.36
C SER A 2 -23.74 4.14 -42.47
N LEU A 3 -23.84 5.34 -43.06
CA LEU A 3 -24.45 6.50 -42.40
C LEU A 3 -25.74 6.03 -41.71
N PRO A 4 -26.03 6.47 -40.47
CA PRO A 4 -27.32 6.16 -39.88
C PRO A 4 -28.38 6.60 -40.87
N ALA A 5 -29.20 5.65 -41.31
CA ALA A 5 -30.34 5.92 -42.15
C ALA A 5 -31.32 6.76 -41.31
N THR A 6 -31.08 8.07 -41.25
CA THR A 6 -32.16 9.01 -41.06
C THR A 6 -33.13 8.70 -42.19
N ASN A 7 -34.32 8.29 -41.77
CA ASN A 7 -35.45 7.96 -42.62
C ASN A 7 -35.87 9.25 -43.36
N MET A 8 -35.07 9.68 -44.35
CA MET A 8 -35.43 10.74 -45.28
C MET A 8 -36.33 10.11 -46.33
N ASN A 9 -37.56 9.85 -45.90
CA ASN A 9 -38.67 9.67 -46.81
C ASN A 9 -38.80 10.99 -47.59
N LEU A 10 -38.17 11.06 -48.78
CA LEU A 10 -38.19 12.21 -49.69
C LEU A 10 -39.55 12.32 -50.40
N THR A 11 -40.63 12.29 -49.63
CA THR A 11 -41.97 12.61 -50.12
C THR A 11 -42.36 13.96 -49.53
N THR A 12 -42.12 15.00 -50.34
CA THR A 12 -42.34 16.44 -50.12
C THR A 12 -41.35 17.16 -49.19
N PRO A 13 -40.69 18.26 -49.63
CA PRO A 13 -39.89 19.07 -48.73
C PRO A 13 -40.82 19.85 -47.81
N GLU A 14 -40.97 19.40 -46.56
CA GLU A 14 -41.56 20.24 -45.52
C GLU A 14 -40.75 21.55 -45.47
N ARG A 15 -41.36 22.65 -45.90
CA ARG A 15 -40.73 23.97 -45.82
C ARG A 15 -40.65 24.35 -44.35
N TYR A 16 -39.45 24.32 -43.78
CA TYR A 16 -39.19 24.85 -42.45
C TYR A 16 -39.73 26.29 -42.35
N THR A 17 -40.50 26.55 -41.30
CA THR A 17 -41.00 27.89 -41.01
C THR A 17 -39.84 28.82 -40.62
N GLY A 18 -39.97 30.13 -40.87
CA GLY A 18 -38.96 31.10 -40.46
C GLY A 18 -38.68 31.09 -38.95
N ALA A 19 -39.66 30.69 -38.13
CA ALA A 19 -39.48 30.51 -36.70
C ALA A 19 -38.59 29.30 -36.35
N GLN A 20 -38.75 28.18 -37.06
CA GLN A 20 -37.90 26.99 -36.90
C GLN A 20 -36.44 27.26 -37.32
N ILE A 21 -36.24 28.00 -38.41
CA ILE A 21 -34.90 28.39 -38.88
C ILE A 21 -34.21 29.30 -37.86
N ARG A 22 -34.91 30.31 -37.34
CA ARG A 22 -34.37 31.21 -36.30
C ARG A 22 -34.02 30.45 -35.02
N LYS A 23 -34.86 29.51 -34.61
CA LYS A 23 -34.58 28.67 -33.44
C LYS A 23 -33.33 27.83 -33.64
N ALA A 24 -33.20 27.13 -34.78
CA ALA A 24 -32.03 26.32 -35.08
C ALA A 24 -30.73 27.15 -35.14
N ALA A 25 -30.78 28.36 -35.72
CA ALA A 25 -29.64 29.27 -35.75
C ALA A 25 -29.23 29.73 -34.35
N ASN A 26 -30.20 30.09 -33.50
CA ASN A 26 -29.94 30.47 -32.11
C ASN A 26 -29.32 29.33 -31.31
N ASP A 27 -29.83 28.09 -31.45
CA ASP A 27 -29.27 26.92 -30.79
C ASP A 27 -27.80 26.68 -31.18
N ILE A 28 -27.47 26.85 -32.47
CA ILE A 28 -26.09 26.69 -32.98
C ILE A 28 -25.17 27.75 -32.36
N ILE A 29 -25.62 29.01 -32.32
CA ILE A 29 -24.85 30.12 -31.75
C ILE A 29 -24.65 29.93 -30.24
N GLU A 30 -25.68 29.48 -29.52
CA GLU A 30 -25.58 29.20 -28.09
C GLU A 30 -24.57 28.07 -27.82
N HIS A 31 -24.66 26.98 -28.58
CA HIS A 31 -23.73 25.86 -28.47
C HIS A 31 -22.30 26.27 -28.84
N SER A 32 -22.10 27.06 -29.91
CA SER A 32 -20.76 27.53 -30.29
C SER A 32 -20.15 28.42 -29.21
N ASN A 33 -20.95 29.30 -28.59
CA ASN A 33 -20.50 30.12 -27.48
C ASN A 33 -20.11 29.28 -26.26
N LYS A 34 -20.82 28.17 -26.00
CA LYS A 34 -20.45 27.22 -24.95
C LYS A 34 -19.10 26.58 -25.23
N LEU A 35 -18.86 26.09 -26.46
CA LEU A 35 -17.59 25.44 -26.86
C LEU A 35 -16.37 26.38 -26.74
N VAL A 36 -16.54 27.66 -27.08
CA VAL A 36 -15.48 28.67 -26.91
C VAL A 36 -15.25 28.97 -25.43
N ARG A 37 -16.31 29.10 -24.61
CA ARG A 37 -16.19 29.36 -23.16
C ARG A 37 -15.53 28.20 -22.41
N SER A 38 -15.78 26.96 -22.82
CA SER A 38 -15.13 25.77 -22.25
C SER A 38 -13.73 25.52 -22.80
N ASN A 39 -13.23 26.39 -23.69
CA ASN A 39 -11.93 26.29 -24.32
C ASN A 39 -11.74 24.98 -25.13
N GLU A 40 -12.83 24.41 -25.63
CA GLU A 40 -12.79 23.22 -26.51
C GLU A 40 -12.51 23.60 -27.97
N CYS A 41 -12.92 24.81 -28.39
CA CYS A 41 -12.56 25.39 -29.68
C CYS A 41 -11.78 26.70 -29.49
N SER A 42 -10.69 26.87 -30.24
CA SER A 42 -9.84 28.07 -30.18
C SER A 42 -10.46 29.30 -30.83
N ASP A 43 -11.31 29.12 -31.84
CA ASP A 43 -11.89 30.21 -32.61
C ASP A 43 -13.41 30.07 -32.80
N PRO A 44 -14.16 31.19 -32.84
CA PRO A 44 -15.61 31.15 -32.99
C PRO A 44 -16.10 30.51 -34.30
N ALA A 45 -15.33 30.58 -35.39
CA ALA A 45 -15.75 30.05 -36.69
C ALA A 45 -15.73 28.50 -36.69
N THR A 46 -14.68 27.90 -36.14
CA THR A 46 -14.58 26.46 -35.89
C THR A 46 -15.67 26.01 -34.93
N ALA A 47 -15.96 26.78 -33.87
CA ALA A 47 -17.04 26.46 -32.93
C ALA A 47 -18.42 26.44 -33.61
N ILE A 48 -18.70 27.39 -34.51
CA ILE A 48 -19.95 27.41 -35.29
C ILE A 48 -20.05 26.18 -36.20
N LEU A 49 -18.96 25.85 -36.90
CA LEU A 49 -18.92 24.69 -37.78
C LEU A 49 -19.07 23.37 -37.00
N ALA A 50 -18.44 23.24 -35.85
CA ALA A 50 -18.59 22.08 -34.95
C ALA A 50 -20.03 21.95 -34.44
N SER A 51 -20.65 23.04 -33.98
CA SER A 51 -22.05 23.06 -33.53
C SER A 51 -23.02 22.69 -34.66
N LEU A 52 -22.74 23.11 -35.90
CA LEU A 52 -23.52 22.72 -37.07
C LEU A 52 -23.41 21.21 -37.33
N LEU A 53 -22.21 20.64 -37.29
CA LEU A 53 -22.01 19.19 -37.43
C LEU A 53 -22.69 18.41 -36.29
N CYS A 54 -22.70 18.96 -35.06
CA CYS A 54 -23.44 18.36 -33.95
C CYS A 54 -24.95 18.31 -34.20
N LYS A 55 -25.52 19.38 -34.76
CA LYS A 55 -26.93 19.40 -35.19
C LYS A 55 -27.22 18.43 -36.35
N MET A 56 -26.20 18.07 -37.15
CA MET A 56 -26.30 17.02 -38.17
C MET A 56 -26.22 15.59 -37.59
N GLY A 57 -26.05 15.44 -36.26
CA GLY A 57 -26.05 14.15 -35.56
C GLY A 57 -24.66 13.56 -35.29
N PHE A 58 -23.59 14.30 -35.56
CA PHE A 58 -22.24 13.87 -35.19
C PHE A 58 -21.95 14.24 -33.72
N PRO A 59 -21.31 13.35 -32.94
CA PRO A 59 -20.94 13.69 -31.57
C PRO A 59 -19.84 14.76 -31.55
N GLU A 60 -19.78 15.55 -30.46
CA GLU A 60 -18.85 16.68 -30.30
C GLU A 60 -17.38 16.27 -30.50
N ASP A 61 -17.02 15.07 -30.04
CA ASP A 61 -15.69 14.47 -30.12
C ASP A 61 -15.21 14.20 -31.57
N ARG A 62 -16.14 14.02 -32.52
CA ARG A 62 -15.84 13.98 -33.96
C ARG A 62 -16.04 15.32 -34.65
N ALA A 63 -17.06 16.08 -34.24
CA ALA A 63 -17.43 17.34 -34.86
C ALA A 63 -16.36 18.43 -34.68
N ILE A 64 -15.73 18.50 -33.50
CA ILE A 64 -14.72 19.53 -33.19
C ILE A 64 -13.44 19.33 -34.02
N PRO A 65 -12.80 18.14 -34.07
CA PRO A 65 -11.64 17.92 -34.94
C PRO A 65 -11.98 18.14 -36.42
N ALA A 66 -13.15 17.66 -36.87
CA ALA A 66 -13.59 17.83 -38.25
C ALA A 66 -13.77 19.29 -38.66
N ALA A 67 -14.30 20.13 -37.76
CA ALA A 67 -14.43 21.56 -37.99
C ALA A 67 -13.05 22.25 -38.05
N THR A 68 -12.11 21.79 -37.22
CA THR A 68 -10.75 22.35 -37.13
C THR A 68 -9.94 22.07 -38.40
N GLU A 69 -9.98 20.83 -38.91
CA GLU A 69 -9.25 20.42 -40.12
C GLU A 69 -9.97 20.80 -41.42
N GLY A 70 -11.31 20.70 -41.44
CA GLY A 70 -12.10 20.81 -42.66
C GLY A 70 -12.20 22.21 -43.25
N ARG A 71 -12.04 23.26 -42.43
CA ARG A 71 -12.17 24.71 -42.75
C ARG A 71 -13.44 25.13 -43.52
N SER A 72 -14.31 24.17 -43.82
CA SER A 72 -15.51 24.23 -44.66
C SER A 72 -16.39 23.02 -44.31
N ILE A 73 -17.69 23.11 -44.59
CA ILE A 73 -18.64 22.03 -44.31
C ILE A 73 -18.28 20.76 -45.11
N GLU A 74 -17.95 20.91 -46.39
CA GLU A 74 -17.61 19.79 -47.28
C GLU A 74 -16.31 19.10 -46.84
N GLY A 75 -15.28 19.89 -46.50
CA GLY A 75 -14.02 19.36 -45.97
C GLY A 75 -14.21 18.62 -44.64
N ALA A 76 -15.03 19.16 -43.74
CA ALA A 76 -15.32 18.54 -42.46
C ALA A 76 -16.09 17.21 -42.61
N LEU A 77 -17.08 17.16 -43.52
CA LEU A 77 -17.80 15.93 -43.84
C LEU A 77 -16.92 14.87 -44.51
N LEU A 78 -15.98 15.29 -45.37
CA LEU A 78 -15.00 14.38 -45.95
C LEU A 78 -14.08 13.80 -44.88
N TYR A 79 -13.55 14.66 -44.00
CA TYR A 79 -12.72 14.25 -42.87
C TYR A 79 -13.44 13.25 -41.97
N LEU A 80 -14.70 13.50 -41.60
CA LEU A 80 -15.51 12.56 -40.79
C LEU A 80 -15.68 11.17 -41.43
N LYS A 81 -15.67 11.10 -42.77
CA LYS A 81 -15.78 9.83 -43.51
C LYS A 81 -14.45 9.08 -43.62
N THR A 82 -13.33 9.80 -43.70
CA THR A 82 -12.01 9.21 -43.96
C THR A 82 -11.17 9.01 -42.71
N ALA A 83 -11.37 9.83 -41.68
CA ALA A 83 -10.62 9.76 -40.44
C ALA A 83 -11.02 8.52 -39.64
N LYS A 84 -10.02 7.90 -39.00
CA LYS A 84 -10.24 6.83 -38.03
C LYS A 84 -10.31 7.45 -36.65
N PHE A 85 -11.22 6.95 -35.81
CA PHE A 85 -11.33 7.35 -34.42
C PHE A 85 -11.20 6.12 -33.52
N VAL A 86 -10.66 6.32 -32.33
CA VAL A 86 -10.44 5.30 -31.32
C VAL A 86 -11.15 5.73 -30.04
N MET A 87 -11.92 4.83 -29.44
CA MET A 87 -12.65 5.10 -28.21
C MET A 87 -11.72 4.97 -27.00
N CYS A 88 -11.73 5.98 -26.12
CA CYS A 88 -11.03 5.91 -24.85
C CYS A 88 -11.78 5.00 -23.87
N ASN A 89 -11.09 4.00 -23.30
CA ASN A 89 -11.67 3.06 -22.34
C ASN A 89 -12.06 3.68 -20.98
N ILE A 90 -11.68 4.94 -20.69
CA ILE A 90 -12.04 5.63 -19.44
C ILE A 90 -13.22 6.57 -19.63
N CYS A 91 -13.10 7.53 -20.56
CA CYS A 91 -14.12 8.56 -20.74
C CYS A 91 -15.19 8.22 -21.78
N ALA A 92 -15.05 7.08 -22.48
CA ALA A 92 -15.94 6.62 -23.55
C ALA A 92 -16.13 7.61 -24.73
N ARG A 93 -15.25 8.62 -24.84
CA ARG A 93 -15.18 9.54 -25.99
C ARG A 93 -14.27 8.99 -27.07
N GLU A 94 -14.55 9.35 -28.31
CA GLU A 94 -13.76 8.99 -29.48
C GLU A 94 -12.71 10.06 -29.77
N TRP A 95 -11.52 9.63 -30.15
CA TRP A 95 -10.37 10.50 -30.36
C TRP A 95 -9.63 10.08 -31.61
N GLU A 96 -8.92 11.02 -32.23
CA GLU A 96 -7.98 10.69 -33.28
C GLU A 96 -6.87 9.76 -32.74
N PRO A 97 -6.30 8.85 -33.55
CA PRO A 97 -5.37 7.84 -33.05
C PRO A 97 -4.13 8.42 -32.38
N PHE A 98 -3.67 9.62 -32.79
CA PHE A 98 -2.52 10.28 -32.17
C PHE A 98 -2.83 10.92 -30.81
N MET A 99 -4.12 11.10 -30.47
CA MET A 99 -4.59 11.58 -29.17
C MET A 99 -4.87 10.44 -28.19
N VAL A 100 -4.74 9.20 -28.66
CA VAL A 100 -4.89 7.98 -27.86
C VAL A 100 -3.55 7.33 -27.66
N THR A 101 -3.38 6.77 -26.47
CA THR A 101 -2.20 6.08 -26.02
C THR A 101 -2.57 4.65 -25.68
N ARG A 102 -1.82 3.71 -26.23
CA ARG A 102 -2.02 2.28 -26.00
C ARG A 102 -1.07 1.76 -24.94
N LEU A 103 -1.63 1.28 -23.83
CA LEU A 103 -0.87 0.71 -22.72
C LEU A 103 -0.42 -0.72 -23.06
N MET A 104 0.84 -1.05 -22.81
CA MET A 104 1.42 -2.36 -23.11
C MET A 104 1.84 -3.07 -21.82
N PRO A 105 1.62 -4.39 -21.69
CA PRO A 105 1.19 -5.33 -22.73
C PRO A 105 -0.34 -5.50 -22.86
N CYS A 106 -1.13 -4.94 -21.94
CA CYS A 106 -2.57 -5.18 -21.87
C CYS A 106 -3.37 -4.68 -23.10
N GLY A 107 -2.84 -3.73 -23.85
CA GLY A 107 -3.41 -3.23 -25.09
C GLY A 107 -4.55 -2.21 -24.94
N HIS A 108 -4.88 -1.79 -23.71
CA HIS A 108 -5.94 -0.82 -23.43
C HIS A 108 -5.62 0.58 -23.97
N GLU A 109 -6.64 1.29 -24.45
CA GLU A 109 -6.53 2.55 -25.17
C GLU A 109 -7.12 3.71 -24.36
N LEU A 110 -6.27 4.68 -24.02
CA LEU A 110 -6.65 5.84 -23.22
C LEU A 110 -6.33 7.12 -23.97
N CYS A 111 -7.22 8.11 -23.95
CA CYS A 111 -6.85 9.44 -24.43
C CYS A 111 -5.74 10.03 -23.56
N LYS A 112 -4.92 10.91 -24.15
CA LYS A 112 -3.78 11.55 -23.46
C LYS A 112 -4.17 12.21 -22.14
N GLN A 113 -5.35 12.83 -22.07
CA GLN A 113 -5.83 13.49 -20.86
C GLN A 113 -6.12 12.49 -19.74
N CYS A 114 -6.90 11.44 -20.01
CA CYS A 114 -7.16 10.40 -19.01
C CYS A 114 -5.88 9.67 -18.59
N CYS A 115 -4.94 9.46 -19.52
CA CYS A 115 -3.63 8.91 -19.22
C CYS A 115 -2.83 9.85 -18.29
N LYS A 116 -2.81 11.15 -18.59
CA LYS A 116 -2.16 12.18 -17.76
C LYS A 116 -2.73 12.20 -16.34
N ASP A 117 -4.06 12.29 -16.21
CA ASP A 117 -4.71 12.42 -14.90
C ASP A 117 -4.47 11.18 -14.03
N TYR A 118 -4.53 9.99 -14.64
CA TYR A 118 -4.22 8.73 -13.96
C TYR A 118 -2.77 8.70 -13.46
N PHE A 119 -1.80 8.92 -14.33
CA PHE A 119 -0.39 8.81 -13.95
C PHE A 119 0.09 9.97 -13.07
N THR A 120 -0.42 11.20 -13.26
CA THR A 120 -0.15 12.31 -12.33
C THR A 120 -0.66 11.97 -10.93
N THR A 121 -1.88 11.46 -10.80
CA THR A 121 -2.43 11.04 -9.50
C THR A 121 -1.55 9.97 -8.89
N LYS A 122 -1.28 8.90 -9.65
CA LYS A 122 -0.49 7.75 -9.21
C LYS A 122 0.91 8.14 -8.75
N VAL A 123 1.62 8.94 -9.55
CA VAL A 123 2.96 9.43 -9.25
C VAL A 123 2.96 10.36 -8.03
N ARG A 124 1.90 11.12 -7.75
CA ARG A 124 1.82 11.97 -6.56
C ARG A 124 1.44 11.20 -5.29
N SER A 125 0.49 10.28 -5.38
CA SER A 125 -0.08 9.58 -4.21
C SER A 125 0.71 8.35 -3.76
N GLU A 126 1.40 7.65 -4.67
CA GLU A 126 2.06 6.37 -4.35
C GLU A 126 3.55 6.55 -4.06
N LEU A 127 4.01 6.21 -2.85
CA LEU A 127 5.43 6.28 -2.48
C LEU A 127 6.27 5.18 -3.16
N GLY A 128 5.75 3.96 -3.26
CA GLY A 128 6.33 2.88 -4.07
C GLY A 128 5.63 2.79 -5.42
N LEU A 129 6.20 3.41 -6.45
CA LEU A 129 5.54 3.51 -7.75
C LEU A 129 5.57 2.17 -8.49
N ARG A 130 4.38 1.59 -8.71
CA ARG A 130 4.21 0.45 -9.62
C ARG A 130 3.57 0.92 -10.92
N MET A 131 4.19 0.62 -12.05
CA MET A 131 3.65 0.97 -13.36
C MET A 131 2.60 -0.06 -13.77
N VAL A 132 1.33 0.18 -13.44
CA VAL A 132 0.21 -0.74 -13.72
C VAL A 132 -0.88 -0.08 -14.56
N CYS A 133 -1.68 -0.90 -15.23
CA CYS A 133 -2.84 -0.46 -16.00
C CYS A 133 -4.02 -0.09 -15.08
N CYS A 134 -4.65 1.06 -15.30
CA CYS A 134 -5.83 1.50 -14.56
C CYS A 134 -7.09 0.62 -14.72
N LEU A 135 -7.16 -0.21 -15.76
CA LEU A 135 -8.36 -1.01 -16.09
C LEU A 135 -8.25 -2.48 -15.65
N CYS A 136 -7.05 -3.03 -15.65
CA CYS A 136 -6.83 -4.46 -15.39
C CYS A 136 -5.74 -4.75 -14.37
N ASP A 137 -5.11 -3.72 -13.81
CA ASP A 137 -4.06 -3.78 -12.80
C ASP A 137 -2.81 -4.60 -13.19
N LYS A 138 -2.68 -4.97 -14.48
CA LYS A 138 -1.50 -5.65 -15.01
C LYS A 138 -0.32 -4.69 -15.07
N GLU A 139 0.87 -5.22 -14.77
CA GLU A 139 2.12 -4.49 -14.91
C GLU A 139 2.38 -4.10 -16.37
N LEU A 140 2.82 -2.86 -16.53
CA LEU A 140 3.12 -2.25 -17.81
C LEU A 140 4.62 -2.35 -18.10
N ASP A 141 4.95 -2.31 -19.38
CA ASP A 141 6.34 -2.14 -19.82
C ASP A 141 6.86 -0.77 -19.34
N VAL A 142 7.73 -0.79 -18.34
CA VAL A 142 8.25 0.41 -17.67
C VAL A 142 8.97 1.32 -18.65
N SER A 143 9.85 0.77 -19.49
CA SER A 143 10.66 1.54 -20.43
C SER A 143 9.78 2.27 -21.45
N ARG A 144 8.84 1.53 -22.06
CA ARG A 144 7.92 2.10 -23.05
C ARG A 144 6.97 3.12 -22.42
N THR A 145 6.43 2.80 -21.25
CA THR A 145 5.49 3.70 -20.55
C THR A 145 6.19 4.96 -20.08
N TYR A 146 7.43 4.89 -19.61
CA TYR A 146 8.23 6.05 -19.22
C TYR A 146 8.47 7.00 -20.41
N GLN A 147 8.90 6.48 -21.56
CA GLN A 147 9.10 7.30 -22.76
C GLN A 147 7.82 7.98 -23.24
N MET A 148 6.71 7.25 -23.18
CA MET A 148 5.37 7.75 -23.52
C MET A 148 4.94 8.88 -22.57
N LEU A 149 5.15 8.73 -21.27
CA LEU A 149 4.75 9.72 -20.25
C LEU A 149 5.54 11.02 -20.34
N LYS A 150 6.74 11.01 -20.92
CA LYS A 150 7.53 12.22 -21.19
C LYS A 150 6.77 13.27 -22.00
N TYR A 151 5.88 12.84 -22.88
CA TYR A 151 5.10 13.71 -23.76
C TYR A 151 3.67 13.99 -23.24
N ILE A 152 3.29 13.42 -22.09
CA ILE A 152 1.94 13.48 -21.55
C ILE A 152 1.92 14.22 -20.19
N LEU A 153 2.90 13.93 -19.32
CA LEU A 153 2.98 14.52 -17.99
C LEU A 153 3.56 15.95 -18.03
N LEU A 154 3.21 16.73 -17.01
CA LEU A 154 3.86 18.01 -16.78
C LEU A 154 5.33 17.81 -16.34
N PRO A 155 6.23 18.79 -16.58
CA PRO A 155 7.65 18.64 -16.25
C PRO A 155 7.93 18.24 -14.80
N ASP A 156 7.18 18.78 -13.84
CA ASP A 156 7.37 18.46 -12.41
C ASP A 156 6.89 17.05 -12.06
N ASP A 157 5.75 16.62 -12.62
CA ASP A 157 5.25 15.25 -12.44
C ASP A 157 6.19 14.24 -13.10
N TYR A 158 6.76 14.58 -14.26
CA TYR A 158 7.73 13.73 -14.95
C TYR A 158 9.04 13.62 -14.18
N LYS A 159 9.55 14.71 -13.58
CA LYS A 159 10.71 14.67 -12.67
C LYS A 159 10.43 13.82 -11.43
N LEU A 160 9.21 13.90 -10.88
CA LEU A 160 8.81 13.09 -9.74
C LEU A 160 8.72 11.59 -10.12
N LEU A 161 8.19 11.29 -11.31
CA LEU A 161 8.19 9.95 -11.89
C LEU A 161 9.63 9.41 -12.01
N ASP A 162 10.54 10.20 -12.56
CA ASP A 162 11.94 9.84 -12.75
C ASP A 162 12.63 9.50 -11.41
N ARG A 163 12.45 10.35 -10.39
CA ARG A 163 12.95 10.09 -9.02
C ARG A 163 12.36 8.82 -8.42
N LYS A 164 11.06 8.59 -8.56
CA LYS A 164 10.40 7.40 -7.99
C LYS A 164 10.80 6.11 -8.70
N LEU A 165 10.94 6.13 -10.02
CA LEU A 165 11.44 4.98 -10.78
C LEU A 165 12.90 4.70 -10.45
N LEU A 166 13.71 5.74 -10.20
CA LEU A 166 15.06 5.58 -9.69
C LEU A 166 15.03 4.92 -8.31
N ASP A 167 14.26 5.43 -7.35
CA ASP A 167 14.13 4.83 -6.01
C ASP A 167 13.69 3.35 -6.06
N VAL A 168 12.75 3.01 -6.94
CA VAL A 168 12.28 1.62 -7.15
C VAL A 168 13.34 0.76 -7.82
N SER A 169 14.04 1.27 -8.85
CA SER A 169 15.12 0.55 -9.54
C SER A 169 16.35 0.37 -8.64
N LEU A 170 16.52 1.27 -7.67
CA LEU A 170 17.53 1.21 -6.64
C LEU A 170 17.13 0.33 -5.45
N GLN A 171 15.90 -0.21 -5.38
CA GLN A 171 15.53 -1.28 -4.42
C GLN A 171 16.22 -2.62 -4.76
N GLN A 172 17.55 -2.60 -4.85
CA GLN A 172 18.41 -3.72 -4.53
C GLN A 172 18.59 -3.76 -3.00
N ASP A 173 18.94 -4.91 -2.43
CA ASP A 173 19.03 -5.18 -0.97
C ASP A 173 19.90 -4.19 -0.14
N ASN A 174 20.60 -3.29 -0.82
CA ASN A 174 21.64 -2.41 -0.30
C ASN A 174 21.25 -0.91 -0.31
N PHE A 175 20.05 -0.53 -0.74
CA PHE A 175 19.65 0.88 -0.77
C PHE A 175 19.09 1.38 0.56
N ARG A 176 19.63 2.49 1.06
CA ARG A 176 19.27 3.08 2.35
C ARG A 176 19.18 4.60 2.26
N TYR A 177 18.41 5.21 3.16
CA TYR A 177 18.22 6.66 3.24
C TYR A 177 19.08 7.28 4.34
N CYS A 178 19.75 8.40 4.07
CA CYS A 178 20.52 9.13 5.07
C CYS A 178 19.63 9.60 6.24
N PRO A 179 19.98 9.36 7.52
CA PRO A 179 19.21 9.83 8.66
C PRO A 179 19.23 11.36 8.83
N LYS A 180 20.20 12.06 8.22
CA LYS A 180 20.35 13.52 8.34
C LYS A 180 19.64 14.30 7.24
N CYS A 181 19.84 13.93 5.97
CA CYS A 181 19.30 14.69 4.83
C CYS A 181 18.19 13.95 4.06
N ALA A 182 17.84 12.73 4.47
CA ALA A 182 16.83 11.89 3.81
C ALA A 182 17.12 11.54 2.33
N ASP A 183 18.34 11.78 1.84
CA ASP A 183 18.76 11.32 0.50
C ASP A 183 18.97 9.81 0.48
N GLY A 184 18.48 9.14 -0.56
CA GLY A 184 18.69 7.71 -0.80
C GLY A 184 20.01 7.44 -1.52
N PHE A 185 20.75 6.42 -1.07
CA PHE A 185 21.97 5.96 -1.74
C PHE A 185 22.22 4.46 -1.51
N ILE A 186 22.97 3.84 -2.41
CA ILE A 186 23.37 2.42 -2.28
C ILE A 186 24.54 2.32 -1.31
N VAL A 187 24.42 1.42 -0.35
CA VAL A 187 25.42 1.12 0.67
C VAL A 187 26.02 -0.24 0.38
N ASP A 188 27.32 -0.30 0.15
CA ASP A 188 28.02 -1.58 0.12
C ASP A 188 27.89 -2.28 1.49
N PRO A 189 27.32 -3.49 1.57
CA PRO A 189 27.06 -4.19 2.82
C PRO A 189 28.34 -4.58 3.58
N THR A 190 29.51 -4.50 2.94
CA THR A 190 30.82 -4.71 3.59
C THR A 190 31.32 -3.47 4.35
N LEU A 191 30.77 -2.29 4.08
CA LEU A 191 31.17 -1.04 4.72
C LEU A 191 30.52 -0.90 6.09
N LYS A 192 31.34 -0.83 7.15
CA LYS A 192 30.86 -0.52 8.51
C LYS A 192 30.44 0.95 8.68
N ARG A 193 30.98 1.83 7.83
CA ARG A 193 30.86 3.30 7.91
C ARG A 193 30.54 3.93 6.55
N PRO A 194 29.31 3.75 6.03
CA PRO A 194 28.86 4.45 4.83
C PRO A 194 28.93 5.98 4.98
N ILE A 195 29.31 6.66 3.90
CA ILE A 195 29.32 8.12 3.80
C ILE A 195 28.17 8.54 2.89
N CYS A 196 27.29 9.41 3.37
CA CYS A 196 26.20 9.94 2.56
C CYS A 196 26.74 10.84 1.43
N PRO A 197 26.40 10.58 0.16
CA PRO A 197 26.84 11.42 -0.97
C PRO A 197 26.26 12.83 -0.96
N GLY A 198 25.07 13.03 -0.38
CA GLY A 198 24.38 14.32 -0.37
C GLY A 198 24.91 15.30 0.68
N CYS A 199 25.14 14.82 1.91
CA CYS A 199 25.54 15.68 3.04
C CYS A 199 26.89 15.32 3.67
N SER A 200 27.64 14.39 3.06
CA SER A 200 28.96 13.92 3.50
C SER A 200 29.03 13.41 4.95
N SER A 201 27.89 13.06 5.54
CA SER A 201 27.82 12.57 6.91
C SER A 201 28.12 11.08 6.97
N ILE A 202 28.90 10.66 7.95
CA ILE A 202 29.28 9.27 8.18
C ILE A 202 28.17 8.61 9.01
N ILE A 203 27.74 7.41 8.61
CA ILE A 203 26.63 6.68 9.22
C ILE A 203 27.15 5.30 9.63
N CYS A 204 26.67 4.76 10.75
CA CYS A 204 26.94 3.38 11.13
C CYS A 204 26.08 2.41 10.32
N ALA A 205 26.67 1.40 9.70
CA ALA A 205 25.92 0.43 8.90
C ALA A 205 24.99 -0.48 9.73
N GLY A 206 25.31 -0.71 11.02
CA GLY A 206 24.51 -1.57 11.90
C GLY A 206 23.31 -0.85 12.51
N CYS A 207 23.53 0.25 13.23
CA CYS A 207 22.44 0.98 13.90
C CYS A 207 21.80 2.09 13.05
N TRP A 208 22.40 2.43 11.92
CA TRP A 208 21.95 3.49 11.01
C TRP A 208 21.88 4.90 11.63
N LEU A 209 22.65 5.14 12.70
CA LEU A 209 22.84 6.46 13.31
C LEU A 209 24.08 7.17 12.74
N LEU A 210 24.14 8.48 12.95
CA LEU A 210 25.34 9.26 12.64
C LEU A 210 26.54 8.72 13.42
N TRP A 211 27.65 8.54 12.72
CA TRP A 211 28.86 7.98 13.30
C TRP A 211 29.57 9.04 14.14
N GLU A 212 29.85 8.67 15.38
CA GLU A 212 30.63 9.46 16.34
C GLU A 212 31.78 8.64 16.89
N ASP A 213 32.81 9.31 17.43
CA ASP A 213 34.02 8.65 17.93
C ASP A 213 33.72 7.68 19.08
N GLN A 214 32.67 7.96 19.85
CA GLN A 214 32.13 7.13 20.92
C GLN A 214 31.51 5.82 20.41
N HIS A 215 31.23 5.69 19.10
CA HIS A 215 30.77 4.44 18.50
C HIS A 215 31.94 3.49 18.15
N LYS A 216 33.19 3.99 18.10
CA LYS A 216 34.34 3.25 17.55
C LYS A 216 34.65 1.92 18.25
N ASN A 217 34.42 1.85 19.57
CA ASN A 217 34.74 0.69 20.40
C ASN A 217 33.54 0.15 21.18
N THR A 218 32.33 0.46 20.72
CA THR A 218 31.09 0.22 21.48
C THR A 218 30.07 -0.48 20.59
N SER A 219 29.26 -1.36 21.17
CA SER A 219 28.21 -2.03 20.41
C SER A 219 27.17 -1.01 19.94
N CYS A 220 26.42 -1.36 18.89
CA CYS A 220 25.33 -0.52 18.40
C CYS A 220 24.29 -0.21 19.49
N ASP A 221 24.04 -1.15 20.39
CA ASP A 221 23.03 -0.99 21.45
C ASP A 221 23.55 -0.17 22.62
N ASP A 222 24.82 -0.31 22.97
CA ASP A 222 25.47 0.53 23.98
C ASP A 222 25.61 1.98 23.48
N PHE A 223 25.91 2.19 22.18
CA PHE A 223 25.95 3.53 21.59
C PHE A 223 24.58 4.21 21.60
N LYS A 224 23.50 3.47 21.26
CA LYS A 224 22.11 3.97 21.38
C LYS A 224 21.76 4.36 22.82
N ARG A 225 22.23 3.58 23.81
CA ARG A 225 22.02 3.87 25.24
C ARG A 225 22.78 5.13 25.66
N TRP A 226 24.05 5.22 25.29
CA TRP A 226 24.89 6.39 25.57
C TRP A 226 24.31 7.69 24.99
N LYS A 227 23.85 7.65 23.73
CA LYS A 227 23.15 8.77 23.06
C LYS A 227 21.94 9.25 23.87
N ARG A 228 21.13 8.32 24.36
CA ARG A 228 19.92 8.60 25.18
C ARG A 228 20.25 9.29 26.50
N GLU A 229 21.37 8.92 27.12
CA GLU A 229 21.77 9.43 28.43
C GLU A 229 22.50 10.78 28.34
N ASN A 230 23.22 11.03 27.24
CA ASN A 230 24.18 12.14 27.14
C ASN A 230 23.76 13.30 26.23
N GLU A 231 22.78 13.13 25.33
CA GLU A 231 22.34 14.20 24.43
C GLU A 231 20.99 14.82 24.83
N PRO A 232 20.96 16.09 25.29
CA PRO A 232 19.73 16.78 25.63
C PRO A 232 18.78 16.94 24.44
N GLU A 233 19.26 17.11 23.20
CA GLU A 233 18.41 17.16 21.99
C GLU A 233 17.75 15.81 21.68
N PHE A 234 18.38 14.70 22.09
CA PHE A 234 17.83 13.34 22.01
C PHE A 234 16.83 13.06 23.16
N GLN A 235 16.98 13.77 24.29
CA GLN A 235 16.01 13.78 25.39
C GLN A 235 14.83 14.74 25.14
N HIS A 236 15.04 15.83 24.40
CA HIS A 236 14.05 16.88 24.10
C HIS A 236 13.38 16.73 22.73
N THR A 237 13.81 15.80 21.87
CA THR A 237 12.98 15.36 20.75
C THR A 237 11.86 14.49 21.30
N GLN A 238 10.84 15.19 21.80
CA GLN A 238 9.53 14.69 22.21
C GLN A 238 8.86 13.80 21.13
N LEU A 239 9.39 13.81 19.89
CA LEU A 239 9.03 12.90 18.81
C LEU A 239 9.60 11.47 18.98
N GLU A 240 10.81 11.27 19.50
CA GLU A 240 11.35 9.91 19.71
C GLU A 240 10.74 9.19 20.92
N ASN A 241 10.30 9.94 21.93
CA ASN A 241 9.57 9.36 23.06
C ASN A 241 8.09 9.09 22.71
N ILE A 242 7.50 9.83 21.76
CA ILE A 242 6.24 9.43 21.10
C ILE A 242 6.44 8.19 20.20
N LEU A 243 7.65 7.99 19.66
CA LEU A 243 8.01 6.83 18.84
C LEU A 243 8.46 5.59 19.64
N LYS A 244 8.56 5.66 20.97
CA LYS A 244 9.14 4.59 21.80
C LYS A 244 8.17 3.56 22.37
N GLU A 245 6.85 3.75 22.30
CA GLU A 245 5.95 2.76 22.89
C GLU A 245 5.23 1.86 21.88
N ASP A 246 4.97 2.27 20.62
CA ASP A 246 4.16 1.46 19.68
C ASP A 246 4.51 1.58 18.18
N GLY A 247 5.80 1.74 17.85
CA GLY A 247 6.23 1.83 16.44
C GLY A 247 6.25 0.47 15.73
N ILE A 248 5.34 0.24 14.77
CA ILE A 248 5.40 -0.92 13.86
C ILE A 248 6.36 -0.59 12.71
N PHE A 249 7.34 -1.46 12.46
CA PHE A 249 8.17 -1.40 11.25
C PHE A 249 7.69 -2.42 10.22
N CYS A 250 7.77 -2.02 8.95
CA CYS A 250 7.58 -2.93 7.83
C CYS A 250 8.81 -3.84 7.68
N PRO A 251 8.66 -5.18 7.69
CA PRO A 251 9.79 -6.09 7.52
C PRO A 251 10.45 -5.96 6.14
N LYS A 252 9.70 -5.56 5.11
CA LYS A 252 10.19 -5.43 3.73
C LYS A 252 11.00 -4.16 3.47
N CYS A 253 10.53 -2.99 3.93
CA CYS A 253 11.17 -1.70 3.60
C CYS A 253 11.67 -0.92 4.82
N GLN A 254 11.56 -1.49 6.03
CA GLN A 254 11.99 -0.89 7.30
C GLN A 254 11.33 0.46 7.62
N HIS A 255 10.25 0.80 6.92
CA HIS A 255 9.47 2.00 7.23
C HIS A 255 8.78 1.83 8.57
N ARG A 256 9.04 2.78 9.48
CA ARG A 256 8.36 2.91 10.77
C ARG A 256 7.13 3.80 10.65
N PHE A 257 6.03 3.34 11.22
CA PHE A 257 4.81 4.11 11.39
C PHE A 257 4.16 3.76 12.73
N SER A 258 3.50 4.73 13.36
CA SER A 258 2.73 4.50 14.58
C SER A 258 1.34 4.02 14.20
N LEU A 259 0.93 2.89 14.74
CA LEU A 259 -0.48 2.48 14.79
C LEU A 259 -0.88 2.49 16.25
N ALA A 260 -2.00 3.13 16.57
CA ALA A 260 -2.59 2.95 17.89
C ALA A 260 -3.07 1.48 18.03
N LYS A 261 -3.07 0.94 19.25
CA LYS A 261 -3.34 -0.47 19.52
C LYS A 261 -4.81 -0.84 19.24
N GLY A 262 -5.06 -2.15 19.16
CA GLY A 262 -6.40 -2.75 19.13
C GLY A 262 -7.12 -2.83 17.77
N GLY A 263 -6.39 -2.74 16.66
CA GLY A 263 -6.88 -3.11 15.33
C GLY A 263 -6.75 -4.60 14.98
N CYS A 264 -7.03 -4.94 13.72
CA CYS A 264 -6.70 -6.23 13.12
C CYS A 264 -5.17 -6.44 13.09
N LEU A 265 -4.68 -7.67 13.29
CA LEU A 265 -3.26 -8.01 13.20
C LEU A 265 -2.67 -7.81 11.79
N HIS A 266 -3.52 -7.71 10.77
CA HIS A 266 -3.13 -7.47 9.39
C HIS A 266 -2.77 -5.99 9.18
N CYS A 267 -1.50 -5.72 8.88
CA CYS A 267 -0.97 -4.40 8.56
C CYS A 267 -0.56 -4.31 7.10
N ILE A 268 -0.93 -3.20 6.45
CA ILE A 268 -0.50 -2.87 5.09
C ILE A 268 0.49 -1.71 5.16
N CYS A 269 1.74 -1.93 4.76
CA CYS A 269 2.73 -0.87 4.73
C CYS A 269 2.31 0.26 3.78
N THR A 270 2.18 1.49 4.29
CA THR A 270 1.79 2.65 3.48
C THR A 270 2.79 2.97 2.36
N ARG A 271 4.08 2.60 2.54
CA ARG A 271 5.14 2.83 1.56
C ARG A 271 5.23 1.76 0.48
N CYS A 272 5.45 0.49 0.87
CA CYS A 272 5.72 -0.60 -0.08
C CYS A 272 4.53 -1.53 -0.33
N LYS A 273 3.38 -1.28 0.32
CA LYS A 273 2.15 -2.09 0.25
C LYS A 273 2.32 -3.56 0.66
N HIS A 274 3.45 -3.91 1.27
CA HIS A 274 3.62 -5.23 1.87
C HIS A 274 2.62 -5.43 3.01
N GLU A 275 1.95 -6.56 2.97
CA GLU A 275 0.94 -6.99 3.92
C GLU A 275 1.59 -7.95 4.92
N PHE A 276 1.56 -7.62 6.21
CA PHE A 276 2.27 -8.40 7.24
C PHE A 276 1.56 -8.35 8.59
N CYS A 277 1.87 -9.29 9.47
CA CYS A 277 1.35 -9.30 10.83
C CYS A 277 2.04 -8.25 11.70
N SER A 278 1.27 -7.39 12.39
CA SER A 278 1.81 -6.38 13.31
C SER A 278 2.66 -6.98 14.43
N CYS A 279 2.31 -8.19 14.90
CA CYS A 279 3.00 -8.89 15.98
C CYS A 279 4.21 -9.68 15.45
N CYS A 280 3.99 -10.76 14.68
CA CYS A 280 5.08 -11.66 14.28
C CYS A 280 5.81 -11.28 12.98
N LYS A 281 5.41 -10.20 12.30
CA LYS A 281 5.99 -9.71 11.02
C LYS A 281 5.92 -10.69 9.84
N GLN A 282 5.21 -11.80 9.98
CA GLN A 282 4.99 -12.76 8.90
C GLN A 282 4.11 -12.16 7.81
N GLU A 283 4.43 -12.49 6.56
CA GLU A 283 3.74 -11.98 5.37
C GLU A 283 2.32 -12.55 5.27
N PHE A 284 1.38 -11.67 4.93
CA PHE A 284 0.05 -12.08 4.48
C PHE A 284 0.10 -12.35 2.97
N SER A 285 -0.42 -13.50 2.58
CA SER A 285 -0.45 -13.93 1.18
C SER A 285 -1.79 -14.59 0.85
N LYS A 286 -2.13 -14.60 -0.44
CA LYS A 286 -3.29 -15.35 -0.95
C LYS A 286 -2.86 -16.79 -1.23
N GLY A 287 -3.78 -17.74 -1.10
CA GLY A 287 -3.47 -19.18 -1.12
C GLY A 287 -2.42 -19.64 -2.14
N LYS A 288 -2.62 -19.35 -3.42
CA LYS A 288 -1.70 -19.74 -4.51
C LYS A 288 -0.35 -19.03 -4.51
N GLU A 289 -0.27 -17.86 -3.87
CA GLU A 289 0.92 -17.02 -3.77
C GLU A 289 1.66 -17.22 -2.45
N CYS A 290 1.17 -18.12 -1.58
CA CYS A 290 1.77 -18.39 -0.28
C CYS A 290 3.17 -19.00 -0.44
N ALA A 291 4.17 -18.34 0.16
CA ALA A 291 5.57 -18.74 0.09
C ALA A 291 5.84 -20.13 0.71
N ALA A 292 5.02 -20.55 1.67
CA ALA A 292 5.13 -21.87 2.30
C ALA A 292 4.79 -23.02 1.33
N LYS A 293 4.06 -22.74 0.24
CA LYS A 293 3.65 -23.72 -0.79
C LYS A 293 3.07 -25.02 -0.23
N LEU A 294 2.41 -24.95 0.92
CA LEU A 294 1.71 -26.09 1.51
C LEU A 294 0.38 -26.27 0.79
N ASP A 295 0.01 -27.53 0.51
CA ASP A 295 -1.28 -27.85 -0.14
C ASP A 295 -2.47 -27.28 0.64
N SER A 296 -2.35 -27.24 1.98
CA SER A 296 -3.35 -26.68 2.89
C SER A 296 -3.54 -25.16 2.78
N CYS A 297 -2.65 -24.45 2.09
CA CYS A 297 -2.73 -23.01 1.86
C CYS A 297 -3.47 -22.67 0.57
N ALA A 298 -3.52 -23.56 -0.42
CA ALA A 298 -4.05 -23.25 -1.77
C ALA A 298 -5.52 -22.79 -1.75
N ASP A 299 -6.33 -23.39 -0.88
CA ASP A 299 -7.76 -23.08 -0.72
C ASP A 299 -8.03 -21.98 0.31
N ARG A 300 -6.98 -21.46 0.98
CA ARG A 300 -7.12 -20.37 1.94
C ARG A 300 -7.14 -19.02 1.22
N GLY A 301 -7.99 -18.12 1.72
CA GLY A 301 -8.01 -16.72 1.31
C GLY A 301 -6.74 -15.97 1.76
N LEU A 302 -6.88 -14.69 2.09
CA LEU A 302 -5.79 -13.92 2.67
C LEU A 302 -5.42 -14.50 4.05
N HIS A 303 -4.19 -14.98 4.21
CA HIS A 303 -3.72 -15.60 5.46
C HIS A 303 -2.22 -15.38 5.68
N ALA A 304 -1.76 -15.60 6.91
CA ALA A 304 -0.36 -15.60 7.30
C ALA A 304 -0.03 -16.83 8.17
N HIS A 305 1.24 -17.23 8.19
CA HIS A 305 1.73 -18.32 9.03
C HIS A 305 2.27 -17.76 10.34
N HIS A 306 1.47 -17.80 11.41
CA HIS A 306 1.86 -17.24 12.70
C HIS A 306 2.67 -18.26 13.54
N PRO A 307 3.82 -17.88 14.12
CA PRO A 307 4.49 -18.71 15.11
C PRO A 307 3.63 -18.83 16.36
N ARG A 308 3.80 -19.92 17.13
CA ARG A 308 2.96 -20.25 18.29
C ARG A 308 2.92 -19.19 19.41
N ASN A 309 3.94 -18.34 19.49
CA ASN A 309 4.03 -17.25 20.45
C ASN A 309 3.50 -15.90 19.91
N CYS A 310 2.93 -15.88 18.69
CA CYS A 310 2.29 -14.69 18.15
C CYS A 310 0.98 -14.40 18.89
N TYR A 311 0.67 -13.11 19.09
CA TYR A 311 -0.61 -12.66 19.64
C TYR A 311 -1.84 -13.32 19.00
N TYR A 312 -1.78 -13.66 17.71
CA TYR A 312 -2.83 -14.40 17.01
C TYR A 312 -3.28 -15.68 17.74
N HIS A 313 -2.33 -16.42 18.33
CA HIS A 313 -2.59 -17.62 19.12
C HIS A 313 -2.65 -17.31 20.62
N VAL A 314 -1.82 -16.38 21.10
CA VAL A 314 -1.71 -16.07 22.53
C VAL A 314 -3.00 -15.50 23.11
N ARG A 315 -3.77 -14.75 22.31
CA ARG A 315 -5.03 -14.12 22.72
C ARG A 315 -6.12 -15.08 23.23
N ASP A 316 -5.98 -16.37 22.91
CA ASP A 316 -6.96 -17.40 23.29
C ASP A 316 -6.64 -18.04 24.66
N TYR A 317 -5.46 -17.77 25.24
CA TYR A 317 -5.10 -18.24 26.59
C TYR A 317 -5.65 -17.32 27.69
N SER A 318 -5.77 -17.87 28.90
CA SER A 318 -6.20 -17.09 30.06
C SER A 318 -5.09 -16.12 30.50
N VAL A 319 -5.48 -14.92 30.96
CA VAL A 319 -4.54 -13.92 31.49
C VAL A 319 -3.67 -14.49 32.63
N VAL A 320 -4.25 -15.37 33.46
CA VAL A 320 -3.56 -16.00 34.59
C VAL A 320 -2.42 -16.90 34.10
N ASP A 321 -2.68 -17.73 33.08
CA ASP A 321 -1.67 -18.63 32.51
C ASP A 321 -0.56 -17.85 31.80
N LEU A 322 -0.91 -16.77 31.11
CA LEU A 322 0.05 -15.90 30.44
C LEU A 322 0.97 -15.20 31.43
N ILE A 323 0.45 -14.64 32.52
CA ILE A 323 1.26 -14.04 33.59
C ILE A 323 2.20 -15.07 34.19
N LYS A 324 1.70 -16.27 34.50
CA LYS A 324 2.51 -17.36 35.06
C LYS A 324 3.67 -17.72 34.11
N LEU A 325 3.39 -17.89 32.82
CA LEU A 325 4.39 -18.20 31.82
C LEU A 325 5.48 -17.11 31.72
N ILE A 326 5.07 -15.85 31.72
CA ILE A 326 6.01 -14.70 31.64
C ILE A 326 6.91 -14.64 32.88
N LYS A 327 6.35 -14.88 34.08
CA LYS A 327 7.12 -14.94 35.33
C LYS A 327 8.08 -16.12 35.38
N GLU A 328 7.67 -17.29 34.91
CA GLU A 328 8.54 -18.47 34.81
C GLU A 328 9.71 -18.25 33.83
N ALA A 329 9.52 -17.40 32.81
CA ALA A 329 10.57 -16.95 31.91
C ALA A 329 11.48 -15.83 32.50
N GLY A 330 11.23 -15.38 33.74
CA GLY A 330 12.07 -14.39 34.44
C GLY A 330 11.71 -12.92 34.16
N HIS A 331 10.49 -12.65 33.66
CA HIS A 331 10.02 -11.29 33.40
C HIS A 331 8.91 -10.88 34.37
N GLU A 332 8.94 -9.63 34.82
CA GLU A 332 7.91 -9.06 35.70
C GLU A 332 6.77 -8.44 34.87
N VAL A 333 5.54 -8.58 35.38
CA VAL A 333 4.30 -8.05 34.77
C VAL A 333 3.65 -7.08 35.74
N ASP A 334 3.20 -5.92 35.24
CA ASP A 334 2.39 -5.01 36.04
C ASP A 334 0.96 -5.57 36.18
N GLU A 335 0.66 -6.08 37.37
CA GLU A 335 -0.65 -6.63 37.74
C GLU A 335 -1.47 -5.66 38.61
N THR A 336 -1.13 -4.37 38.60
CA THR A 336 -1.83 -3.37 39.42
C THR A 336 -3.31 -3.35 39.06
N ALA A 337 -4.18 -3.69 40.02
CA ALA A 337 -5.62 -3.68 39.82
C ALA A 337 -6.12 -2.26 39.49
N ALA A 338 -7.02 -2.16 38.51
CA ALA A 338 -7.61 -0.88 38.17
C ALA A 338 -8.56 -0.37 39.26
N ASN A 339 -8.64 0.95 39.43
CA ASN A 339 -9.62 1.58 40.31
C ASN A 339 -11.05 1.32 39.80
N GLU A 340 -12.02 1.23 40.71
CA GLU A 340 -13.44 1.09 40.35
C GLU A 340 -13.89 2.23 39.43
N GLY A 341 -14.43 1.87 38.26
CA GLY A 341 -14.91 2.83 37.25
C GLY A 341 -13.82 3.45 36.37
N ALA A 342 -12.54 3.06 36.51
CA ALA A 342 -11.48 3.55 35.63
C ALA A 342 -11.69 3.07 34.17
N GLN A 343 -11.36 3.94 33.23
CA GLN A 343 -11.38 3.64 31.79
C GLN A 343 -10.01 3.19 31.31
N CYS A 344 -9.99 2.39 30.25
CA CYS A 344 -8.77 1.95 29.59
C CYS A 344 -7.99 3.16 29.04
N THR A 345 -6.70 3.20 29.30
CA THR A 345 -5.81 4.29 28.85
C THR A 345 -5.23 4.07 27.46
N THR A 346 -5.42 2.89 26.88
CA THR A 346 -4.91 2.52 25.56
C THR A 346 -5.61 3.30 24.45
N LYS A 347 -4.83 3.91 23.55
CA LYS A 347 -5.34 4.55 22.34
C LYS A 347 -5.59 3.53 21.24
N MET A 348 -6.65 3.74 20.46
CA MET A 348 -7.05 2.93 19.33
C MET A 348 -7.33 3.79 18.10
N THR A 349 -7.07 3.26 16.91
CA THR A 349 -7.40 3.95 15.66
C THR A 349 -8.85 3.62 15.27
N ASP A 350 -9.69 4.65 15.10
CA ASP A 350 -11.08 4.52 14.64
C ASP A 350 -11.17 4.25 13.12
N ASP A 351 -12.38 3.94 12.63
CA ASP A 351 -12.63 3.73 11.18
C ASP A 351 -12.31 4.96 10.31
N SER A 352 -12.22 6.14 10.94
CA SER A 352 -11.84 7.40 10.30
C SER A 352 -10.34 7.69 10.39
N MET A 353 -9.52 6.70 10.77
CA MET A 353 -8.07 6.80 10.94
C MET A 353 -7.63 7.85 11.98
N ARG A 354 -8.44 8.06 13.03
CA ARG A 354 -8.12 8.95 14.15
C ARG A 354 -7.87 8.16 15.41
N ASP A 355 -6.89 8.59 16.19
CA ASP A 355 -6.60 7.99 17.49
C ASP A 355 -7.64 8.45 18.51
N THR A 356 -8.36 7.48 19.06
CA THR A 356 -9.40 7.64 20.08
C THR A 356 -9.02 6.82 21.31
N GLN A 357 -9.60 7.13 22.46
CA GLN A 357 -9.38 6.34 23.67
C GLN A 357 -10.25 5.09 23.66
N CYS A 358 -9.71 3.96 24.11
CA CYS A 358 -10.51 2.74 24.29
C CYS A 358 -11.66 2.99 25.27
N GLU A 359 -12.88 2.64 24.85
CA GLU A 359 -14.09 2.75 25.67
C GLU A 359 -14.24 1.65 26.73
N GLY A 360 -13.30 0.69 26.78
CA GLY A 360 -13.34 -0.43 27.71
C GLY A 360 -13.05 -0.02 29.15
N HIS A 361 -13.64 -0.74 30.10
CA HIS A 361 -13.29 -0.60 31.52
C HIS A 361 -11.90 -1.14 31.80
N ALA A 362 -11.13 -0.40 32.60
CA ALA A 362 -9.81 -0.84 33.04
C ALA A 362 -9.95 -2.08 33.94
N TYR A 363 -9.03 -3.02 33.74
CA TYR A 363 -8.96 -4.31 34.42
C TYR A 363 -7.65 -4.40 35.23
N MET A 364 -6.51 -4.34 34.54
CA MET A 364 -5.16 -4.39 35.13
C MET A 364 -4.25 -3.40 34.41
N ALA A 365 -3.30 -2.78 35.14
CA ALA A 365 -2.36 -1.79 34.62
C ALA A 365 -3.04 -0.65 33.83
N ASN A 366 -4.24 -0.23 34.26
CA ASN A 366 -5.10 0.74 33.57
C ASN A 366 -5.53 0.35 32.13
N MET A 367 -5.40 -0.91 31.75
CA MET A 367 -5.82 -1.47 30.46
C MET A 367 -7.07 -2.33 30.63
N CYS A 368 -7.96 -2.34 29.62
CA CYS A 368 -9.04 -3.33 29.59
C CYS A 368 -8.48 -4.73 29.36
N GLN A 369 -9.25 -5.78 29.65
CA GLN A 369 -8.80 -7.17 29.54
C GLN A 369 -8.20 -7.50 28.15
N LYS A 370 -8.80 -6.97 27.07
CA LYS A 370 -8.30 -7.18 25.70
C LYS A 370 -6.92 -6.57 25.50
N HIS A 371 -6.74 -5.28 25.83
CA HIS A 371 -5.47 -4.58 25.68
C HIS A 371 -4.40 -5.09 26.65
N PHE A 372 -4.81 -5.55 27.83
CA PHE A 372 -3.90 -6.23 28.75
C PHE A 372 -3.40 -7.55 28.16
N THR A 373 -4.28 -8.32 27.50
CA THR A 373 -3.87 -9.55 26.80
C THR A 373 -2.97 -9.24 25.59
N GLU A 374 -3.22 -8.14 24.86
CA GLU A 374 -2.31 -7.64 23.80
C GLU A 374 -0.94 -7.29 24.37
N TYR A 375 -0.88 -6.60 25.51
CA TYR A 375 0.35 -6.29 26.22
C TYR A 375 1.13 -7.56 26.63
N LEU A 376 0.46 -8.56 27.19
CA LEU A 376 1.10 -9.85 27.52
C LEU A 376 1.59 -10.58 26.26
N GLY A 377 0.82 -10.53 25.16
CA GLY A 377 1.23 -11.08 23.87
C GLY A 377 2.45 -10.38 23.27
N ASP A 378 2.53 -9.06 23.38
CA ASP A 378 3.70 -8.28 22.98
C ASP A 378 4.92 -8.67 23.81
N MET A 379 4.77 -8.83 25.14
CA MET A 379 5.86 -9.33 26.00
C MET A 379 6.34 -10.72 25.60
N ILE A 380 5.41 -11.65 25.34
CA ILE A 380 5.72 -13.02 24.92
C ILE A 380 6.46 -13.03 23.58
N SER A 381 5.96 -12.27 22.60
CA SER A 381 6.57 -12.23 21.27
C SER A 381 7.92 -11.51 21.28
N ASN A 382 8.06 -10.39 21.99
CA ASN A 382 9.28 -9.58 22.00
C ASN A 382 10.43 -10.23 22.76
N ASN A 383 10.12 -11.01 23.80
CA ASN A 383 11.12 -11.75 24.58
C ASN A 383 11.32 -13.18 24.07
N GLY A 384 10.63 -13.60 23.01
CA GLY A 384 10.78 -14.95 22.43
C GLY A 384 10.33 -16.07 23.39
N ILE A 385 9.33 -15.80 24.25
CA ILE A 385 8.82 -16.76 25.23
C ILE A 385 8.01 -17.84 24.51
N ASP A 386 8.29 -19.11 24.84
CA ASP A 386 7.61 -20.25 24.24
C ASP A 386 6.26 -20.52 24.93
N THR A 387 5.19 -20.67 24.13
CA THR A 387 3.83 -20.96 24.62
C THR A 387 3.53 -22.46 24.66
N ALA A 388 4.43 -23.33 24.19
CA ALA A 388 4.28 -24.78 24.26
C ALA A 388 3.95 -25.32 25.67
N PRO A 389 4.48 -24.76 26.78
CA PRO A 389 4.11 -25.21 28.12
C PRO A 389 2.61 -25.09 28.45
N LEU A 390 1.90 -24.16 27.81
CA LEU A 390 0.46 -23.93 28.00
C LEU A 390 -0.42 -24.81 27.09
N MET A 391 0.17 -25.53 26.15
CA MET A 391 -0.58 -26.31 25.16
C MET A 391 -1.05 -27.66 25.71
N THR A 392 -2.26 -28.03 25.33
CA THR A 392 -2.82 -29.38 25.51
C THR A 392 -2.19 -30.39 24.55
N GLU A 393 -2.34 -31.68 24.82
CA GLU A 393 -1.90 -32.77 23.92
C GLU A 393 -2.38 -32.55 22.47
N HIS A 394 -3.67 -32.21 22.29
CA HIS A 394 -4.24 -31.96 20.97
C HIS A 394 -3.59 -30.77 20.25
N GLN A 395 -3.34 -29.67 20.97
CA GLN A 395 -2.69 -28.48 20.41
C GLN A 395 -1.24 -28.77 20.01
N LEU A 396 -0.50 -29.55 20.79
CA LEU A 396 0.88 -29.93 20.47
C LEU A 396 0.95 -30.81 19.21
N ARG A 397 0.05 -31.80 19.10
CA ARG A 397 -0.07 -32.64 17.90
C ARG A 397 -0.40 -31.80 16.67
N PHE A 398 -1.38 -30.90 16.79
CA PHE A 398 -1.74 -29.98 15.72
C PHE A 398 -0.58 -29.07 15.31
N GLU A 399 0.22 -28.57 16.27
CA GLU A 399 1.37 -27.72 15.97
C GLU A 399 2.45 -28.49 15.17
N LEU A 400 2.68 -29.78 15.48
CA LEU A 400 3.57 -30.63 14.69
C LEU A 400 3.01 -30.85 13.26
N GLU A 401 1.73 -31.19 13.12
CA GLU A 401 1.08 -31.40 11.82
C GLU A 401 1.11 -30.15 10.94
N ARG A 402 0.78 -28.99 11.53
CA ARG A 402 0.77 -27.68 10.87
C ARG A 402 2.14 -27.30 10.31
N ASN A 403 3.21 -27.73 10.99
CA ASN A 403 4.60 -27.50 10.57
C ASN A 403 5.19 -28.69 9.81
N CYS A 404 4.35 -29.62 9.32
CA CYS A 404 4.73 -30.81 8.55
C CYS A 404 5.79 -31.68 9.26
N LYS A 405 5.70 -31.78 10.59
CA LYS A 405 6.51 -32.68 11.41
C LYS A 405 5.72 -33.96 11.74
N PRO A 406 6.37 -35.12 11.79
CA PRO A 406 5.70 -36.36 12.19
C PRO A 406 5.22 -36.26 13.64
N VAL A 407 3.97 -36.65 13.87
CA VAL A 407 3.42 -36.75 15.22
C VAL A 407 3.82 -38.10 15.82
N PRO A 408 4.60 -38.14 16.91
CA PRO A 408 4.97 -39.39 17.56
C PRO A 408 3.72 -40.08 18.13
N GLU A 409 3.56 -41.37 17.88
CA GLU A 409 2.52 -42.15 18.53
C GLU A 409 2.80 -42.32 20.02
N LYS A 410 1.73 -42.50 20.79
CA LYS A 410 1.80 -42.77 22.21
C LYS A 410 2.30 -44.21 22.45
N TYR A 411 3.34 -44.38 23.26
CA TYR A 411 3.85 -45.68 23.63
C TYR A 411 2.87 -46.41 24.57
N PRO A 412 2.78 -47.75 24.52
CA PRO A 412 1.92 -48.51 25.43
C PRO A 412 2.28 -48.35 26.92
N SER A 413 3.54 -48.00 27.22
CA SER A 413 4.08 -47.89 28.58
C SER A 413 4.03 -46.49 29.18
N GLU A 414 3.65 -45.46 28.42
CA GLU A 414 3.60 -44.08 28.92
C GLU A 414 2.16 -43.67 29.26
N ASP A 415 1.98 -42.93 30.34
CA ASP A 415 0.71 -42.29 30.67
C ASP A 415 0.48 -41.02 29.81
N ALA A 416 -0.70 -40.40 29.96
CA ALA A 416 -1.06 -39.23 29.16
C ALA A 416 -0.21 -37.98 29.47
N GLU A 417 0.23 -37.83 30.72
CA GLU A 417 1.01 -36.68 31.17
C GLU A 417 2.44 -36.77 30.62
N THR A 418 3.06 -37.95 30.73
CA THR A 418 4.38 -38.25 30.18
C THR A 418 4.41 -38.10 28.67
N TYR A 419 3.35 -38.55 27.97
CA TYR A 419 3.21 -38.34 26.53
C TYR A 419 3.12 -36.85 26.16
N THR A 420 2.34 -36.07 26.91
CA THR A 420 2.19 -34.63 26.70
C THR A 420 3.52 -33.90 26.92
N GLU A 421 4.27 -34.22 27.98
CA GLU A 421 5.58 -33.63 28.22
C GLU A 421 6.60 -34.00 27.14
N ARG A 422 6.56 -35.24 26.64
CA ARG A 422 7.37 -35.66 25.49
C ARG A 422 7.03 -34.85 24.23
N LEU A 423 5.74 -34.61 23.97
CA LEU A 423 5.30 -33.76 22.85
C LEU A 423 5.76 -32.30 23.02
N LYS A 424 5.70 -31.74 24.23
CA LYS A 424 6.20 -30.38 24.53
C LYS A 424 7.69 -30.27 24.19
N GLN A 425 8.52 -31.20 24.67
CA GLN A 425 9.96 -31.22 24.36
C GLN A 425 10.20 -31.28 22.86
N ILE A 426 9.50 -32.17 22.14
CA ILE A 426 9.65 -32.31 20.69
C ILE A 426 9.27 -31.01 19.95
N VAL A 427 8.18 -30.35 20.35
CA VAL A 427 7.77 -29.06 19.77
C VAL A 427 8.83 -27.99 20.03
N MET A 428 9.31 -27.87 21.27
CA MET A 428 10.29 -26.87 21.67
C MET A 428 11.64 -27.05 20.95
N GLU A 429 12.07 -28.30 20.75
CA GLU A 429 13.35 -28.62 20.08
C GLU A 429 13.27 -28.51 18.55
N ASN A 430 12.15 -28.92 17.94
CA ASN A 430 12.06 -29.06 16.48
C ASN A 430 11.39 -27.89 15.77
N LEU A 431 10.64 -27.05 16.51
CA LEU A 431 9.90 -25.92 15.94
C LEU A 431 10.40 -24.60 16.54
N PRO A 432 10.93 -23.67 15.74
CA PRO A 432 11.41 -22.39 16.24
C PRO A 432 10.26 -21.56 16.82
N VAL A 433 10.56 -20.81 17.88
CA VAL A 433 9.69 -19.75 18.40
C VAL A 433 9.86 -18.52 17.51
N GLY A 434 8.79 -17.73 17.33
CA GLY A 434 8.89 -16.47 16.61
C GLY A 434 9.82 -15.51 17.36
N GLN A 435 10.88 -15.05 16.71
CA GLN A 435 11.74 -14.01 17.25
C GLN A 435 11.04 -12.66 17.08
N GLY A 436 10.78 -11.97 18.19
CA GLY A 436 10.24 -10.62 18.17
C GLY A 436 11.20 -9.63 17.51
N ALA A 437 10.70 -8.41 17.28
CA ALA A 437 11.38 -7.28 16.65
C ALA A 437 12.81 -6.96 17.14
N ALA A 438 13.23 -7.50 18.29
CA ALA A 438 14.53 -7.27 18.89
C ALA A 438 15.65 -8.22 18.38
N ALA A 439 15.31 -9.28 17.64
CA ALA A 439 16.29 -10.23 17.12
C ALA A 439 16.24 -10.26 15.58
N SER A 440 16.96 -9.33 14.97
CA SER A 440 17.54 -9.54 13.65
C SER A 440 18.96 -8.95 13.70
N PRO A 441 19.97 -9.69 13.20
CA PRO A 441 21.39 -9.37 13.40
C PRO A 441 21.83 -8.05 12.77
#